data_AF-A0A8M9Q7R4-F1
#
_entry.id   AF-A0A8M9Q7R4-F1
#
_cell.length_a   1.000
_cell.length_b   1.000
_cell.length_c   1.000
_cell.angle_alpha   90.00
_cell.angle_beta   90.00
_cell.angle_gamma   90.00
#
_symmetry.space_group_name_H-M   'P 1'
#
loop_
_entity.id
_entity.type
_entity.pdbx_description
1 polymer ?
#
loop_
_entity_poly.entity_id
_entity_poly.type
_entity_poly.pdbx_seq_one_letter_code
_entity_poly.pdbx_strand_id
1 'polypeptide(L)'
;MRALVILLTISVLQISQCVVRVSDSGYSFSLEAVKTLKKLMEFDTSTNPSQTYGNAESLCADPDLPREFRELCGKHNVNQVFQNLVRIISPIDPCEICANVACTGC
;
A
#
# COMPACT_ATOMS: atom_id res chain seq x y z
N MET A 1 14.07 -25.08 31.54
CA MET A 1 12.93 -24.14 31.73
C MET A 1 13.15 -22.81 31.03
N ARG A 2 14.19 -22.02 31.38
CA ARG A 2 14.47 -20.71 30.76
C ARG A 2 14.57 -20.74 29.23
N ALA A 3 15.31 -21.67 28.65
CA ALA A 3 15.46 -21.78 27.19
C ALA A 3 14.13 -22.04 26.48
N LEU A 4 13.25 -22.86 27.06
CA LEU A 4 11.95 -23.19 26.47
C LEU A 4 10.99 -22.00 26.52
N VAL A 5 11.03 -21.23 27.62
CA VAL A 5 10.31 -19.95 27.72
C VAL A 5 10.82 -18.96 26.68
N ILE A 6 12.14 -18.81 26.52
CA ILE A 6 12.73 -17.93 25.51
C ILE A 6 12.30 -18.33 24.10
N LEU A 7 12.38 -19.63 23.76
CA LEU A 7 11.93 -20.14 22.46
C LEU A 7 10.44 -19.88 22.22
N LEU A 8 9.57 -20.13 23.21
CA LEU A 8 8.14 -19.82 23.09
C LEU A 8 7.89 -18.33 22.92
N THR A 9 8.59 -17.46 23.66
CA THR A 9 8.45 -16.01 23.52
C THR A 9 8.92 -15.52 22.15
N ILE A 10 10.01 -16.07 21.60
CA ILE A 10 10.49 -15.74 20.26
C ILE A 10 9.45 -16.19 19.22
N SER A 11 8.94 -17.42 19.30
CA SER A 11 7.92 -17.94 18.39
C SER A 11 6.64 -17.10 18.41
N VAL A 12 6.15 -16.70 19.59
CA VAL A 12 4.98 -15.82 19.73
C VAL A 12 5.25 -14.43 19.14
N LEU A 13 6.46 -13.88 19.32
CA LEU A 13 6.85 -12.59 18.72
C LEU A 13 6.88 -12.64 17.19
N GLN A 14 7.35 -13.74 16.61
CA GLN A 14 7.45 -13.89 15.14
C GLN A 14 6.08 -13.97 14.48
N ILE A 15 5.06 -14.48 15.18
CA ILE A 15 3.68 -14.58 14.68
C ILE A 15 2.99 -13.20 14.69
N SER A 16 3.50 -12.24 15.47
CA SER A 16 2.78 -11.00 15.80
C SER A 16 3.07 -9.80 14.88
N GLN A 17 3.80 -9.98 13.78
CA GLN A 17 4.08 -8.91 12.81
C GLN A 17 3.31 -9.14 11.51
N CYS A 18 1.98 -9.16 11.60
CA CYS A 18 1.15 -9.17 10.40
C CYS A 18 1.25 -7.78 9.75
N VAL A 19 1.94 -7.71 8.61
CA VAL A 19 1.97 -6.50 7.79
C VAL A 19 0.62 -6.40 7.09
N VAL A 20 -0.13 -5.34 7.39
CA VAL A 20 -1.39 -5.07 6.68
C VAL A 20 -1.09 -4.85 5.21
N ARG A 21 -1.80 -5.58 4.35
CA ARG A 21 -1.70 -5.46 2.89
C ARG A 21 -3.03 -4.99 2.32
N VAL A 22 -2.98 -4.24 1.23
CA VAL A 22 -4.15 -3.75 0.49
C VAL A 22 -4.17 -4.41 -0.88
N SER A 23 -5.31 -5.00 -1.24
CA SER A 23 -5.45 -5.77 -2.47
C SER A 23 -6.45 -5.13 -3.43
N ASP A 24 -6.08 -5.04 -4.70
CA ASP A 24 -6.95 -4.59 -5.79
C ASP A 24 -6.56 -5.29 -7.10
N SER A 25 -7.55 -5.67 -7.91
CA SER A 25 -7.34 -6.23 -9.26
C SER A 25 -6.36 -7.42 -9.34
N GLY A 26 -6.27 -8.22 -8.28
CA GLY A 26 -5.34 -9.37 -8.20
C GLY A 26 -3.93 -9.05 -7.73
N TYR A 27 -3.63 -7.77 -7.45
CA TYR A 27 -2.38 -7.33 -6.85
C TYR A 27 -2.57 -7.08 -5.34
N SER A 28 -1.48 -7.18 -4.58
CA SER A 28 -1.47 -6.94 -3.14
C SER A 28 -0.20 -6.21 -2.73
N PHE A 29 -0.34 -5.10 -2.02
CA PHE A 29 0.74 -4.19 -1.62
C PHE A 29 0.74 -3.97 -0.12
N SER A 30 1.88 -3.66 0.50
CA SER A 30 1.87 -3.21 1.90
C SER A 30 1.07 -1.91 2.09
N LEU A 31 0.40 -1.75 3.24
CA LEU A 31 -0.36 -0.53 3.55
C LEU A 31 0.54 0.71 3.48
N GLU A 32 1.77 0.62 3.98
CA GLU A 32 2.75 1.71 3.94
C GLU A 32 3.14 2.11 2.51
N ALA A 33 3.26 1.15 1.59
CA ALA A 33 3.45 1.46 0.18
C ALA A 33 2.25 2.23 -0.39
N VAL A 34 1.02 1.80 -0.10
CA VAL A 34 -0.19 2.48 -0.58
C VAL A 34 -0.35 3.89 0.02
N LYS A 35 -0.01 4.09 1.30
CA LYS A 35 0.06 5.42 1.93
C LYS A 35 1.07 6.33 1.23
N THR A 36 2.20 5.79 0.79
CA THR A 36 3.21 6.54 0.02
C THR A 36 2.68 6.92 -1.36
N LEU A 37 2.04 5.97 -2.06
CA LEU A 37 1.39 6.22 -3.34
C LEU A 37 0.33 7.34 -3.23
N LYS A 38 -0.50 7.32 -2.18
CA LYS A 38 -1.47 8.40 -1.90
C LYS A 38 -0.80 9.76 -1.80
N LYS A 39 0.30 9.89 -1.04
CA LYS A 39 1.04 11.15 -0.89
C LYS A 39 1.58 11.67 -2.23
N LEU A 40 2.14 10.80 -3.05
CA LEU A 40 2.64 11.16 -4.39
C LEU A 40 1.50 11.65 -5.29
N MET A 41 0.36 10.96 -5.25
CA MET A 41 -0.81 11.32 -6.05
C MET A 41 -1.47 12.63 -5.60
N GLU A 42 -1.48 12.92 -4.30
CA GLU A 42 -1.96 14.20 -3.75
C GLU A 42 -1.01 15.37 -4.08
N PHE A 43 0.29 15.13 -4.11
CA PHE A 43 1.29 16.13 -4.50
C PHE A 43 1.15 16.52 -5.98
N ASP A 44 0.94 15.55 -6.88
CA ASP A 44 0.67 15.80 -8.30
C ASP A 44 -0.59 16.66 -8.50
N THR A 45 -1.67 16.40 -7.76
CA THR A 45 -2.88 17.23 -7.82
C THR A 45 -2.64 18.67 -7.34
N SER A 46 -1.73 18.88 -6.38
CA SER A 46 -1.40 20.22 -5.87
C SER A 46 -0.58 21.06 -6.87
N THR A 47 0.26 20.41 -7.69
CA THR A 47 1.11 21.09 -8.67
C THR A 47 0.41 21.29 -10.02
N ASN A 48 -0.46 20.35 -10.40
CA ASN A 48 -1.31 20.45 -11.59
C ASN A 48 -2.78 20.21 -11.21
N PRO A 49 -3.54 21.28 -10.88
CA PRO A 49 -4.94 21.16 -10.48
C PRO A 49 -5.84 20.50 -11.54
N SER A 50 -5.44 20.57 -12.81
CA SER A 50 -6.14 19.94 -13.93
C SER A 50 -5.96 18.42 -13.99
N GLN A 51 -5.05 17.84 -13.19
CA GLN A 51 -4.84 16.39 -13.10
C GLN A 51 -5.55 15.83 -11.86
N THR A 52 -6.61 15.08 -12.09
CA THR A 52 -7.47 14.54 -11.02
C THR A 52 -6.71 13.62 -10.06
N TYR A 53 -5.66 12.96 -10.54
CA TYR A 53 -4.71 12.16 -9.78
C TYR A 53 -3.47 11.93 -10.67
N GLY A 54 -2.26 11.81 -10.08
CA GLY A 54 -1.00 11.62 -10.82
C GLY A 54 -1.12 10.59 -11.95
N ASN A 55 -0.59 10.91 -13.13
CA ASN A 55 -0.61 9.97 -14.24
C ASN A 55 0.38 8.84 -13.92
N ALA A 56 0.07 7.59 -14.29
CA ALA A 56 0.92 6.47 -13.91
C ALA A 56 2.34 6.58 -14.51
N GLU A 57 2.53 7.31 -15.60
CA GLU A 57 3.85 7.54 -16.20
C GLU A 57 4.73 8.41 -15.29
N SER A 58 4.19 9.51 -14.75
CA SER A 58 4.87 10.39 -13.79
C SER A 58 5.15 9.64 -12.50
N LEU A 59 4.16 8.93 -11.97
CA LEU A 59 4.32 8.12 -10.77
C LEU A 59 5.36 7.01 -10.98
N CYS A 60 5.37 6.34 -12.13
CA CYS A 60 6.36 5.31 -12.45
C CYS A 60 7.77 5.86 -12.70
N ALA A 61 7.91 7.15 -13.00
CA ALA A 61 9.20 7.84 -13.09
C ALA A 61 9.65 8.46 -11.76
N ASP A 62 8.74 8.64 -10.80
CA ASP A 62 9.02 9.23 -9.49
C ASP A 62 10.01 8.34 -8.71
N PRO A 63 11.12 8.88 -8.16
CA PRO A 63 12.11 8.10 -7.42
C PRO A 63 11.59 7.55 -6.08
N ASP A 64 10.60 8.21 -5.48
CA ASP A 64 10.01 7.86 -4.18
C ASP A 64 8.89 6.81 -4.32
N LEU A 65 8.48 6.46 -5.54
CA LEU A 65 7.50 5.40 -5.76
C LEU A 65 8.04 4.05 -5.20
N PRO A 66 7.30 3.41 -4.26
CA PRO A 66 7.71 2.15 -3.66
C PRO A 66 7.99 1.06 -4.69
N ARG A 67 9.03 0.26 -4.42
CA ARG A 67 9.50 -0.80 -5.33
C ARG A 67 8.41 -1.80 -5.69
N GLU A 68 7.50 -2.10 -4.77
CA GLU A 68 6.38 -3.04 -5.00
C GLU A 68 5.53 -2.62 -6.21
N PHE A 69 5.35 -1.32 -6.48
CA PHE A 69 4.56 -0.84 -7.61
C PHE A 69 5.29 -0.87 -8.95
N ARG A 70 6.61 -1.01 -8.96
CA ARG A 70 7.39 -0.94 -10.22
C ARG A 70 7.03 -2.06 -11.19
N GLU A 71 6.57 -3.20 -10.70
CA GLU A 71 6.10 -4.31 -11.54
C GLU A 71 4.78 -4.02 -12.27
N LEU A 72 4.00 -3.05 -11.75
CA LEU A 72 2.81 -2.54 -12.43
C LEU A 72 3.14 -1.55 -13.55
N CYS A 73 4.31 -0.91 -13.50
CA CYS A 73 4.71 0.05 -14.51
C CYS A 73 4.83 -0.64 -15.88
N GLY A 74 4.04 -0.18 -16.84
CA GLY A 74 3.90 -0.80 -18.17
C GLY A 74 2.69 -1.73 -18.33
N LYS A 75 1.94 -2.03 -17.25
CA LYS A 75 0.65 -2.72 -17.35
C LYS A 75 -0.43 -1.73 -17.81
N HIS A 76 -1.35 -2.18 -18.67
CA HIS A 76 -2.41 -1.33 -19.21
C HIS A 76 -3.35 -0.76 -18.13
N ASN A 77 -3.55 -1.48 -17.03
CA ASN A 77 -4.44 -1.09 -15.93
C ASN A 77 -3.74 -0.32 -14.80
N VAL A 78 -2.46 0.06 -14.93
CA VAL A 78 -1.68 0.68 -13.86
C VAL A 78 -2.35 1.92 -13.26
N ASN A 79 -2.88 2.81 -14.11
CA ASN A 79 -3.61 4.01 -13.68
C ASN A 79 -4.81 3.66 -12.80
N GLN A 80 -5.61 2.67 -13.24
CA GLN A 80 -6.81 2.24 -12.53
C GLN A 80 -6.45 1.59 -11.19
N VAL A 81 -5.43 0.73 -11.15
CA VAL A 81 -4.99 0.08 -9.91
C VAL A 81 -4.49 1.13 -8.91
N PHE A 82 -3.67 2.09 -9.32
CA PHE A 82 -3.19 3.15 -8.43
C PHE A 82 -4.33 3.99 -7.85
N GLN A 83 -5.27 4.42 -8.70
CA GLN A 83 -6.45 5.17 -8.25
C GLN A 83 -7.33 4.35 -7.30
N ASN A 84 -7.51 3.05 -7.56
CA ASN A 84 -8.29 2.17 -6.70
C ASN A 84 -7.66 2.01 -5.33
N LEU A 85 -6.35 1.76 -5.27
CA LEU A 85 -5.61 1.61 -4.02
C LEU A 85 -5.70 2.87 -3.16
N VAL A 86 -5.49 4.06 -3.75
CA VAL A 86 -5.62 5.33 -3.02
C VAL A 86 -7.06 5.58 -2.56
N ARG A 87 -8.06 5.19 -3.37
CA ARG A 87 -9.48 5.28 -2.99
C ARG A 87 -9.79 4.37 -1.79
N ILE A 88 -9.25 3.15 -1.76
CA ILE A 88 -9.47 2.19 -0.67
C ILE A 88 -9.01 2.76 0.68
N ILE A 89 -7.84 3.42 0.72
CA ILE A 89 -7.28 3.97 1.96
C ILE A 89 -7.70 5.41 2.26
N SER A 90 -8.60 6.00 1.47
CA SER A 90 -9.04 7.39 1.64
C SER A 90 -10.53 7.47 2.01
N PRO A 91 -10.95 8.46 2.81
CA PRO A 91 -10.13 9.49 3.45
C PRO A 91 -9.50 9.06 4.80
N ILE A 92 -10.09 8.09 5.51
CA ILE A 92 -9.76 7.76 6.91
C ILE A 92 -8.84 6.55 7.10
N ASP A 93 -8.30 5.97 6.03
CA ASP A 93 -7.56 4.69 6.05
C ASP A 93 -8.28 3.56 6.82
N PRO A 94 -9.32 2.97 6.23
CA PRO A 94 -10.01 1.84 6.86
C PRO A 94 -9.14 0.58 6.99
N CYS A 95 -7.96 0.50 6.34
CA CYS A 95 -7.06 -0.64 6.50
C CYS A 95 -6.31 -0.62 7.83
N GLU A 96 -6.12 0.55 8.45
CA GLU A 96 -5.46 0.66 9.76
C GLU A 96 -6.29 0.05 10.89
N ILE A 97 -7.61 0.05 10.74
CA ILE A 97 -8.57 -0.53 11.68
C ILE A 97 -9.27 -1.79 11.14
N CYS A 98 -8.73 -2.38 10.07
CA CYS A 98 -9.25 -3.62 9.48
C CYS A 98 -10.74 -3.56 9.08
N ALA A 99 -11.21 -2.37 8.68
CA ALA A 99 -12.60 -2.08 8.38
C ALA A 99 -12.92 -2.10 6.86
N ASN A 100 -12.05 -2.69 6.05
CA ASN A 100 -12.27 -2.86 4.61
C ASN A 100 -11.76 -4.22 4.13
N VAL A 101 -12.56 -4.91 3.34
CA VAL A 101 -12.29 -6.27 2.82
C VAL A 101 -11.10 -6.35 1.86
N ALA A 102 -10.67 -5.21 1.32
CA ALA A 102 -9.45 -5.13 0.53
C ALA A 102 -8.18 -5.33 1.38
N CYS A 103 -8.29 -5.20 2.71
CA CYS A 103 -7.17 -5.23 3.63
C CYS A 103 -7.02 -6.64 4.23
N THR A 104 -5.79 -7.17 4.20
CA THR A 104 -5.43 -8.49 4.78
C THR A 104 -4.22 -8.33 5.70
N GLY A 105 -3.89 -9.35 6.50
CA GLY A 105 -2.85 -9.21 7.52
C GLY A 105 -3.31 -8.42 8.75
N CYS A 106 -4.61 -8.23 8.85
CA CYS A 106 -5.33 -8.24 10.12
C CYS A 106 -5.61 -9.70 10.50
#